data_AF-A0A2X4WR84-F1
#
_entry.id   AF-A0A2X4WR84-F1
#
_cell.length_a   1.000
_cell.length_b   1.000
_cell.length_c   1.000
_cell.angle_alpha   90.00
_cell.angle_beta   90.00
_cell.angle_gamma   90.00
#
_symmetry.space_group_name_H-M   'P 1'
#
loop_
_entity.id
_entity.type
_entity.pdbx_description
1 polymer ?
#
loop_
_entity_poly.entity_id
_entity_poly.type
_entity_poly.pdbx_seq_one_letter_code
_entity_poly.pdbx_strand_id
1 'polypeptide(L)'
;MNSIATPLASLGSIVGWAYVIFNALLWFFGVHGGLALTALNSGILGPWGMENMATYTEYGSIDAALAAGKTFHFWTGPMLESYVYLGGTGATLSLIFAIFIASLRADYRQVAKIALPSGLFNINEPILFGLPIIMNPVLMVPFVLIQPILAGITLLVYSLGIIPPSTNFAPWTMPVGLGAFFNSNGSIAALIIALVNLAIATLIYLPFVIIANKAQNIIDEDESEEDIANALKF
;
A
#
# COMPACT_ATOMS: atom_id res chain seq x y z
N MET A 1 -2.88 -27.13 -9.67
CA MET A 1 -2.51 -26.73 -8.29
C MET A 1 -2.64 -27.96 -7.39
N ASN A 2 -1.53 -28.60 -6.98
CA ASN A 2 -1.53 -29.89 -6.24
C ASN A 2 -0.64 -29.88 -4.98
N SER A 3 -0.82 -28.89 -4.12
CA SER A 3 -0.33 -28.89 -2.74
C SER A 3 -1.22 -27.92 -1.94
N ILE A 4 -0.94 -27.67 -0.66
CA ILE A 4 -1.69 -26.87 0.33
C ILE A 4 -2.38 -25.58 -0.20
N ALA A 5 -1.91 -25.03 -1.33
CA ALA A 5 -2.55 -23.96 -2.08
C ALA A 5 -4.04 -24.20 -2.42
N THR A 6 -4.50 -25.42 -2.71
CA THR A 6 -5.89 -25.63 -3.19
C THR A 6 -6.95 -25.38 -2.10
N PRO A 7 -6.85 -25.93 -0.88
CA PRO A 7 -7.74 -25.57 0.22
C PRO A 7 -7.61 -24.09 0.61
N LEU A 8 -6.39 -23.54 0.61
CA LEU A 8 -6.15 -22.16 1.02
C LEU A 8 -6.71 -21.14 0.00
N ALA A 9 -6.69 -21.50 -1.30
CA ALA A 9 -7.29 -20.70 -2.36
C ALA A 9 -8.83 -20.66 -2.27
N SER A 10 -9.46 -21.70 -1.70
CA SER A 10 -10.91 -21.69 -1.46
C SER A 10 -11.34 -20.67 -0.39
N LEU A 11 -10.40 -20.22 0.45
CA LEU A 11 -10.58 -19.20 1.48
C LEU A 11 -10.13 -17.81 1.00
N GLY A 12 -10.23 -17.53 -0.29
CA GLY A 12 -9.39 -16.52 -0.92
C GLY A 12 -9.48 -15.10 -0.34
N SER A 13 -10.63 -14.72 0.23
CA SER A 13 -10.78 -13.46 0.96
C SER A 13 -9.93 -13.39 2.23
N ILE A 14 -9.83 -14.48 2.99
CA ILE A 14 -9.04 -14.56 4.22
C ILE A 14 -7.56 -14.40 3.89
N VAL A 15 -7.09 -15.07 2.83
CA VAL A 15 -5.70 -14.96 2.38
C VAL A 15 -5.34 -13.54 1.98
N GLY A 16 -6.22 -12.88 1.22
CA GLY A 16 -6.02 -11.50 0.79
C GLY A 16 -5.96 -10.52 1.96
N TRP A 17 -6.90 -10.61 2.90
CA TRP A 17 -6.90 -9.80 4.12
C TRP A 17 -5.65 -10.04 4.98
N ALA A 18 -5.27 -11.30 5.19
CA ALA A 18 -4.07 -11.65 5.92
C ALA A 18 -2.82 -11.08 5.23
N TYR A 19 -2.70 -11.22 3.91
CA TYR A 19 -1.57 -10.70 3.15
C TYR A 19 -1.41 -9.19 3.35
N VAL A 20 -2.50 -8.43 3.19
CA VAL A 20 -2.48 -6.96 3.35
C VAL A 20 -2.07 -6.54 4.76
N ILE A 21 -2.61 -7.18 5.79
CA ILE A 21 -2.33 -6.83 7.19
C ILE A 21 -0.89 -7.22 7.58
N PHE A 22 -0.49 -8.46 7.30
CA PHE A 22 0.83 -8.95 7.68
C PHE A 22 1.96 -8.32 6.86
N ASN A 23 1.71 -7.93 5.61
CA ASN A 23 2.70 -7.19 4.81
C ASN A 23 3.11 -5.90 5.53
N ALA A 24 2.14 -5.14 6.04
CA ALA A 24 2.38 -3.94 6.83
C ALA A 24 3.07 -4.23 8.18
N LEU A 25 2.55 -5.22 8.91
CA LEU A 25 3.03 -5.53 10.25
C LEU A 25 4.48 -6.00 10.25
N LEU A 26 4.89 -6.79 9.25
CA LEU A 26 6.28 -7.24 9.13
C LEU A 26 7.23 -6.07 8.91
N TRP A 27 6.84 -5.11 8.08
CA TRP A 27 7.63 -3.89 7.85
C TRP A 27 7.80 -3.05 9.11
N PHE A 28 6.80 -3.02 10.00
CA PHE A 28 6.94 -2.37 11.30
C PHE A 28 8.06 -2.97 12.15
N PHE A 29 8.32 -4.28 12.04
CA PHE A 29 9.44 -4.97 12.68
C PHE A 29 10.74 -4.98 11.84
N GLY A 30 10.80 -4.21 10.75
CA GLY A 30 11.96 -4.16 9.86
C GLY A 30 12.12 -5.38 8.94
N VAL A 31 11.14 -6.28 8.89
CA VAL A 31 11.11 -7.40 7.96
C VAL A 31 10.39 -6.97 6.70
N HIS A 32 11.03 -7.12 5.53
CA HIS A 32 10.41 -6.76 4.27
C HIS A 32 9.18 -7.66 3.99
N GLY A 33 7.98 -7.14 4.25
CA GLY A 33 6.73 -7.92 4.21
C GLY A 33 6.48 -8.61 2.86
N GLY A 34 6.71 -7.90 1.75
CA GLY A 34 6.54 -8.45 0.40
C GLY A 34 7.42 -9.66 0.13
N LEU A 35 8.68 -9.62 0.57
CA LEU A 35 9.62 -10.74 0.45
C LEU A 35 9.26 -11.88 1.41
N ALA A 36 8.92 -11.56 2.66
CA ALA A 36 8.53 -12.55 3.66
C ALA A 36 7.25 -13.30 3.27
N LEU A 37 6.31 -12.65 2.59
CA LEU A 37 5.05 -13.23 2.13
C LEU A 37 5.11 -13.68 0.67
N THR A 38 6.31 -13.84 0.08
CA THR A 38 6.49 -14.27 -1.31
C THR A 38 5.73 -15.55 -1.61
N ALA A 39 5.73 -16.52 -0.69
CA ALA A 39 5.02 -17.80 -0.88
C ALA A 39 3.50 -17.63 -1.07
N LEU A 40 2.89 -16.65 -0.39
CA LEU A 40 1.48 -16.33 -0.60
C LEU A 40 1.27 -15.58 -1.91
N ASN A 41 2.18 -14.66 -2.24
CA ASN A 41 2.09 -13.90 -3.47
C ASN A 41 2.24 -14.81 -4.71
N SER A 42 3.34 -15.58 -4.81
CA SER A 42 3.61 -16.44 -5.95
C SER A 42 2.77 -17.73 -5.97
N GLY A 43 2.32 -18.19 -4.81
CA GLY A 43 1.52 -19.40 -4.69
C GLY A 43 0.01 -19.19 -4.87
N ILE A 44 -0.49 -17.97 -4.66
CA ILE A 44 -1.94 -17.69 -4.61
C ILE A 44 -2.32 -16.41 -5.38
N LEU A 45 -1.88 -15.24 -4.92
CA LEU A 45 -2.32 -13.94 -5.47
C LEU A 45 -1.90 -13.73 -6.93
N GLY A 46 -0.68 -14.14 -7.27
CA GLY A 46 -0.13 -14.11 -8.62
C GLY A 46 -0.87 -15.08 -9.57
N PRO A 47 -1.00 -16.37 -9.22
CA PRO A 47 -1.83 -17.32 -9.96
C PRO A 47 -3.25 -16.84 -10.22
N TRP A 48 -3.95 -16.27 -9.24
CA TRP A 48 -5.28 -15.69 -9.48
C TRP A 48 -5.28 -14.51 -10.45
N GLY A 49 -4.24 -13.67 -10.42
CA GLY A 49 -4.06 -12.63 -11.44
C GLY A 49 -3.87 -13.23 -12.84
N MET A 50 -3.12 -14.32 -12.95
CA MET A 50 -2.93 -15.03 -14.22
C MET A 50 -4.22 -15.69 -14.71
N GLU A 51 -5.03 -16.25 -13.80
CA GLU A 51 -6.35 -16.80 -14.12
C GLU A 51 -7.31 -15.74 -14.63
N ASN A 52 -7.31 -14.54 -14.03
CA ASN A 52 -8.09 -13.41 -14.55
C ASN A 52 -7.65 -13.00 -15.96
N MET A 53 -6.33 -12.86 -16.18
CA MET A 53 -5.78 -12.50 -17.49
C MET A 53 -6.12 -13.57 -18.54
N ALA A 54 -5.96 -14.85 -18.22
CA ALA A 54 -6.29 -15.95 -19.11
C ALA A 54 -7.79 -15.96 -19.47
N THR A 55 -8.67 -15.76 -18.47
CA THR A 55 -10.11 -15.64 -18.69
C THR A 55 -10.44 -14.46 -19.59
N TYR A 56 -9.82 -13.30 -19.36
CA TYR A 56 -10.01 -12.15 -20.24
C TYR A 56 -9.54 -12.40 -21.68
N THR A 57 -8.38 -13.04 -21.86
CA THR A 57 -7.84 -13.39 -23.19
C THR A 57 -8.71 -14.40 -23.92
N GLU A 58 -9.23 -15.43 -23.24
CA GLU A 58 -10.08 -16.46 -23.84
C GLU A 58 -11.40 -15.90 -24.36
N TYR A 59 -12.04 -15.01 -23.58
CA TYR A 59 -13.37 -14.49 -23.89
C TYR A 59 -13.36 -13.14 -24.63
N GLY A 60 -12.21 -12.45 -24.68
CA GLY A 60 -12.02 -11.17 -25.37
C GLY A 60 -12.61 -9.95 -24.65
N SER A 61 -13.51 -10.13 -23.68
CA SER A 61 -14.01 -9.07 -22.81
C SER A 61 -14.48 -9.60 -21.46
N ILE A 62 -14.58 -8.71 -20.47
CA ILE A 62 -15.14 -9.04 -19.15
C ILE A 62 -16.62 -9.44 -19.29
N ASP A 63 -17.41 -8.70 -20.06
CA ASP A 63 -18.83 -8.97 -20.24
C ASP A 63 -19.10 -10.35 -20.87
N ALA A 64 -18.30 -10.73 -21.87
CA ALA A 64 -18.40 -12.04 -22.51
C ALA A 64 -18.05 -13.18 -21.54
N ALA A 65 -17.01 -12.99 -20.71
CA ALA A 65 -16.63 -13.96 -19.69
C ALA A 65 -17.73 -14.12 -18.63
N LEU A 66 -18.31 -13.02 -18.14
CA LEU A 66 -19.41 -13.03 -17.18
C LEU A 66 -20.67 -13.68 -17.76
N ALA A 67 -21.01 -13.40 -19.02
CA ALA A 67 -22.13 -14.03 -19.72
C ALA A 67 -21.93 -15.55 -19.89
N ALA A 68 -20.68 -16.00 -19.99
CA ALA A 68 -20.32 -17.42 -20.01
C ALA A 68 -20.22 -18.06 -18.62
N GLY A 69 -20.62 -17.35 -17.56
CA GLY A 69 -20.61 -17.85 -16.17
C GLY A 69 -19.23 -17.90 -15.52
N LYS A 70 -18.23 -17.21 -16.08
CA LYS A 70 -16.91 -17.08 -15.46
C LYS A 70 -16.90 -15.99 -14.39
N THR A 71 -15.96 -16.10 -13.48
CA THR A 71 -15.75 -15.14 -12.38
C THR A 71 -14.31 -14.68 -12.35
N PHE A 72 -14.08 -13.47 -11.82
CA PHE A 72 -12.75 -12.91 -11.65
C PHE A 72 -12.39 -12.79 -10.18
N HIS A 73 -11.14 -13.08 -9.86
CA HIS A 73 -10.57 -12.93 -8.53
C HIS A 73 -10.30 -11.46 -8.23
N PHE A 74 -10.72 -11.00 -7.05
CA PHE A 74 -10.39 -9.66 -6.55
C PHE A 74 -8.99 -9.62 -5.93
N TRP A 75 -8.64 -10.62 -5.12
CA TRP A 75 -7.42 -10.64 -4.31
C TRP A 75 -6.19 -11.01 -5.12
N THR A 76 -5.93 -10.31 -6.22
CA THR A 76 -4.77 -10.56 -7.09
C THR A 76 -3.63 -9.60 -6.76
N GLY A 77 -2.40 -9.98 -7.09
CA GLY A 77 -1.24 -9.08 -6.99
C GLY A 77 -1.48 -7.72 -7.67
N PRO A 78 -1.88 -7.69 -8.96
CA PRO A 78 -2.18 -6.45 -9.68
C PRO A 78 -3.26 -5.58 -9.02
N MET A 79 -4.30 -6.19 -8.42
CA MET A 79 -5.32 -5.41 -7.70
C MET A 79 -4.75 -4.74 -6.45
N LEU A 80 -3.96 -5.44 -5.64
CA LEU A 80 -3.35 -4.84 -4.45
C LEU A 80 -2.32 -3.77 -4.81
N GLU A 81 -1.48 -4.01 -5.81
CA GLU A 81 -0.49 -3.04 -6.30
C GLU A 81 -1.16 -1.78 -6.86
N SER A 82 -2.31 -1.92 -7.54
CA SER A 82 -3.00 -0.80 -8.19
C SER A 82 -3.72 0.15 -7.23
N TYR A 83 -4.20 -0.36 -6.10
CA TYR A 83 -5.15 0.38 -5.25
C TYR A 83 -4.77 0.44 -3.77
N VAL A 84 -3.88 -0.43 -3.29
CA VAL A 84 -3.54 -0.57 -1.86
C VAL A 84 -2.10 -0.14 -1.59
N TYR A 85 -1.15 -0.58 -2.41
CA TYR A 85 0.28 -0.32 -2.21
C TYR A 85 0.74 0.97 -2.90
N LEU A 86 -0.01 2.05 -2.67
CA LEU A 86 0.16 3.34 -3.35
C LEU A 86 1.40 4.06 -2.84
N GLY A 87 2.49 3.99 -3.60
CA GLY A 87 3.79 4.45 -3.14
C GLY A 87 4.54 3.44 -2.28
N GLY A 88 4.17 2.16 -2.33
CA GLY A 88 4.76 1.07 -1.57
C GLY A 88 3.87 0.54 -0.45
N THR A 89 4.45 -0.29 0.43
CA THR A 89 3.73 -0.81 1.60
C THR A 89 3.33 0.35 2.52
N GLY A 90 2.12 0.32 3.06
CA GLY A 90 1.56 1.36 3.91
C GLY A 90 1.04 2.58 3.16
N ALA A 91 0.93 2.51 1.82
CA ALA A 91 0.56 3.64 0.96
C ALA A 91 1.44 4.87 1.20
N THR A 92 2.76 4.68 1.26
CA THR A 92 3.73 5.66 1.74
C THR A 92 3.87 6.92 0.88
N LEU A 93 3.41 6.92 -0.38
CA LEU A 93 3.33 8.17 -1.15
C LEU A 93 2.31 9.14 -0.51
N SER A 94 1.24 8.61 0.09
CA SER A 94 0.30 9.40 0.86
C SER A 94 0.93 10.01 2.11
N LEU A 95 1.86 9.32 2.76
CA LEU A 95 2.63 9.88 3.88
C LEU A 95 3.54 11.02 3.42
N ILE A 96 4.22 10.86 2.29
CA ILE A 96 5.04 11.92 1.69
C ILE A 96 4.20 13.18 1.43
N PHE A 97 3.00 13.02 0.85
CA PHE A 97 2.08 14.13 0.65
C PHE A 97 1.56 14.72 1.96
N ALA A 98 1.22 13.89 2.94
CA ALA A 98 0.79 14.36 4.27
C ALA A 98 1.88 15.19 4.95
N ILE A 99 3.16 14.79 4.82
CA ILE A 99 4.30 15.56 5.33
C ILE A 99 4.40 16.92 4.64
N PHE A 100 4.29 16.99 3.31
CA PHE A 100 4.35 18.27 2.60
C PHE A 100 3.22 19.22 2.99
N ILE A 101 2.04 18.68 3.31
CA ILE A 101 0.86 19.44 3.72
C ILE A 101 0.96 19.90 5.19
N ALA A 102 1.28 19.01 6.11
CA ALA A 102 1.12 19.26 7.55
C ALA A 102 2.41 19.49 8.33
N SER A 103 3.56 19.01 7.84
CA SER A 103 4.83 19.13 8.56
C SER A 103 5.54 20.44 8.24
N LEU A 104 5.92 21.16 9.30
CA LEU A 104 6.77 22.34 9.23
C LEU A 104 8.25 22.03 9.55
N ARG A 105 8.54 20.83 10.07
CA ARG A 105 9.91 20.45 10.45
C ARG A 105 10.80 20.23 9.23
N ALA A 106 12.03 20.71 9.30
CA ALA A 106 12.97 20.65 8.17
C ALA A 106 13.42 19.21 7.86
N ASP A 107 13.67 18.40 8.90
CA ASP A 107 14.06 16.99 8.81
C ASP A 107 13.01 16.15 8.08
N TYR A 108 11.74 16.23 8.50
CA TYR A 108 10.62 15.51 7.87
C TYR A 108 10.45 15.92 6.41
N ARG A 109 10.45 17.23 6.13
CA ARG A 109 10.31 17.74 4.76
C ARG A 109 11.50 17.37 3.88
N GLN A 110 12.71 17.30 4.42
CA GLN A 110 13.91 16.90 3.67
C GLN A 110 13.86 15.43 3.28
N VAL A 111 13.50 14.56 4.22
CA VAL A 111 13.32 13.12 3.93
C VAL A 111 12.23 12.92 2.89
N ALA A 112 11.08 13.59 3.03
CA ALA A 112 9.99 13.50 2.05
C ALA A 112 10.42 13.95 0.65
N LYS A 113 11.25 15.00 0.53
CA LYS A 113 11.80 15.45 -0.78
C LYS A 113 12.70 14.39 -1.41
N ILE A 114 13.56 13.75 -0.63
CA ILE A 114 14.48 12.71 -1.12
C ILE A 114 13.71 11.45 -1.49
N ALA A 115 12.66 11.11 -0.73
CA ALA A 115 11.85 9.93 -0.97
C ALA A 115 10.83 10.09 -2.09
N LEU A 116 10.38 11.30 -2.42
CA LEU A 116 9.33 11.51 -3.42
C LEU A 116 9.61 10.84 -4.78
N PRO A 117 10.81 10.96 -5.39
CA PRO A 117 11.08 10.32 -6.68
C PRO A 117 10.91 8.80 -6.64
N SER A 118 11.36 8.13 -5.59
CA SER A 118 11.21 6.67 -5.43
C SER A 118 9.76 6.29 -5.11
N GLY A 119 9.10 7.07 -4.25
CA GLY A 119 7.69 6.87 -3.88
C GLY A 119 6.74 7.00 -5.07
N LEU A 120 7.04 7.84 -6.07
CA LEU A 120 6.27 7.91 -7.32
C LEU A 120 6.28 6.59 -8.11
N PHE A 121 7.30 5.75 -7.93
CA PHE A 121 7.44 4.44 -8.54
C PHE A 121 7.28 3.30 -7.51
N ASN A 122 6.52 3.55 -6.44
CA ASN A 122 6.17 2.60 -5.38
C ASN A 122 7.34 2.03 -4.57
N ILE A 123 8.53 2.62 -4.67
CA ILE A 123 9.71 2.27 -3.88
C ILE A 123 9.71 3.15 -2.62
N ASN A 124 9.67 2.54 -1.44
CA ASN A 124 9.38 3.25 -0.18
C ASN A 124 10.47 3.17 0.88
N GLU A 125 11.56 2.46 0.62
CA GLU A 125 12.70 2.34 1.52
C GLU A 125 13.23 3.71 1.95
N PRO A 126 13.36 4.72 1.07
CA PRO A 126 13.87 6.03 1.50
C PRO A 126 12.99 6.74 2.54
N ILE A 127 11.66 6.57 2.51
CA ILE A 127 10.77 7.16 3.53
C ILE A 127 10.70 6.27 4.77
N LEU A 128 10.73 4.94 4.62
CA LEU A 128 10.68 3.99 5.74
C LEU A 128 11.92 4.03 6.63
N PHE A 129 13.10 4.20 6.04
CA PHE A 129 14.36 4.29 6.77
C PHE A 129 14.78 5.73 7.05
N GLY A 130 14.32 6.70 6.24
CA GLY A 130 14.64 8.11 6.43
C GLY A 130 13.84 8.77 7.56
N LEU A 131 12.64 8.26 7.85
CA LEU A 131 11.90 8.61 9.07
C LEU A 131 11.91 7.42 10.02
N PRO A 132 11.80 7.65 11.34
CA PRO A 132 11.54 6.57 12.27
C PRO A 132 10.08 6.14 12.04
N ILE A 133 9.79 5.37 11.00
CA ILE A 133 8.49 4.71 10.80
C ILE A 133 8.56 3.31 11.41
N ILE A 134 9.68 2.63 11.15
CA ILE A 134 10.02 1.35 11.77
C ILE A 134 10.14 1.59 13.28
N MET A 135 9.45 0.78 14.07
CA MET A 135 9.37 0.89 15.54
C MET A 135 8.81 2.21 16.11
N ASN A 136 8.25 3.12 15.29
CA ASN A 136 7.54 4.29 15.79
C ASN A 136 6.05 3.98 15.98
N PRO A 137 5.56 3.89 17.23
CA PRO A 137 4.18 3.49 17.49
C PRO A 137 3.15 4.50 16.95
N VAL A 138 3.50 5.79 16.81
CA VAL A 138 2.57 6.80 16.27
C VAL A 138 2.34 6.59 14.78
N LEU A 139 3.40 6.43 14.00
CA LEU A 139 3.30 6.24 12.55
C LEU A 139 2.99 4.79 12.16
N MET A 140 3.22 3.82 13.05
CA MET A 140 2.79 2.43 12.86
C MET A 140 1.27 2.31 12.66
N VAL A 141 0.49 3.02 13.46
CA VAL A 141 -0.98 2.92 13.44
C VAL A 141 -1.54 3.19 12.04
N PRO A 142 -1.30 4.35 11.40
CA PRO A 142 -1.79 4.59 10.05
C PRO A 142 -1.10 3.67 9.03
N PHE A 143 0.18 3.36 9.19
CA PHE A 143 0.92 2.50 8.27
C PHE A 143 0.31 1.09 8.12
N VAL A 144 -0.13 0.52 9.24
CA VAL A 144 -0.79 -0.79 9.26
C VAL A 144 -2.26 -0.71 8.87
N LEU A 145 -2.99 0.32 9.32
CA LEU A 145 -4.44 0.41 9.12
C LEU A 145 -4.85 0.90 7.74
N ILE A 146 -4.04 1.72 7.07
CA ILE A 146 -4.41 2.28 5.76
C ILE A 146 -4.63 1.18 4.73
N GLN A 147 -3.76 0.19 4.67
CA GLN A 147 -3.87 -0.85 3.64
C GLN A 147 -5.17 -1.66 3.72
N PRO A 148 -5.61 -2.19 4.88
CA PRO A 148 -6.92 -2.84 4.96
C PRO A 148 -8.09 -1.87 4.70
N ILE A 149 -7.97 -0.58 5.06
CA ILE A 149 -8.98 0.43 4.72
C ILE A 149 -9.08 0.58 3.19
N LEU A 150 -7.96 0.77 2.50
CA LEU A 150 -7.92 0.89 1.05
C LEU A 150 -8.42 -0.38 0.37
N ALA A 151 -8.02 -1.56 0.85
CA ALA A 151 -8.50 -2.84 0.34
C ALA A 151 -10.02 -2.98 0.49
N GLY A 152 -10.59 -2.56 1.62
CA GLY A 152 -12.04 -2.55 1.85
C GLY A 152 -12.78 -1.59 0.93
N ILE A 153 -12.27 -0.37 0.74
CA ILE A 153 -12.82 0.60 -0.20
C ILE A 153 -12.80 0.04 -1.61
N THR A 154 -11.65 -0.47 -2.07
CA THR A 154 -11.52 -1.03 -3.41
C THR A 154 -12.41 -2.25 -3.61
N LEU A 155 -12.56 -3.12 -2.60
CA LEU A 155 -13.46 -4.27 -2.66
C LEU A 155 -14.93 -3.82 -2.79
N LEU A 156 -15.34 -2.79 -2.05
CA LEU A 156 -16.68 -2.22 -2.18
C LEU A 156 -16.89 -1.67 -3.60
N VAL A 157 -15.99 -0.82 -4.07
CA VAL A 157 -16.07 -0.20 -5.40
C VAL A 157 -16.07 -1.25 -6.52
N TYR A 158 -15.27 -2.32 -6.39
CA TYR A 158 -15.27 -3.48 -7.27
C TYR A 158 -16.61 -4.24 -7.23
N SER A 159 -17.14 -4.51 -6.04
CA SER A 159 -18.43 -5.22 -5.87
C SER A 159 -19.63 -4.45 -6.45
N LEU A 160 -19.52 -3.12 -6.52
CA LEU A 160 -20.51 -2.24 -7.16
C LEU A 160 -20.34 -2.17 -8.69
N GLY A 161 -19.33 -2.85 -9.26
CA GLY A 161 -19.05 -2.83 -10.71
C GLY A 161 -18.46 -1.52 -11.23
N ILE A 162 -17.98 -0.63 -10.35
CA ILE A 162 -17.42 0.67 -10.73
C ILE A 162 -16.04 0.52 -11.36
N ILE A 163 -15.24 -0.43 -10.86
CA ILE A 163 -13.94 -0.79 -11.43
C ILE A 163 -13.95 -2.23 -11.91
N PRO A 164 -13.30 -2.54 -13.05
CA PRO A 164 -13.19 -3.90 -13.54
C PRO A 164 -12.15 -4.71 -12.76
N PRO A 165 -12.13 -6.04 -12.92
CA PRO A 165 -11.05 -6.89 -12.42
C PRO A 165 -9.71 -6.55 -13.10
N SER A 166 -8.61 -7.02 -12.50
CA SER A 166 -7.31 -6.96 -13.16
C SER A 166 -7.25 -7.96 -14.31
N THR A 167 -6.96 -7.49 -15.52
CA THR A 167 -6.83 -8.29 -16.74
C THR A 167 -5.41 -8.29 -17.30
N ASN A 168 -4.52 -7.44 -16.77
CA ASN A 168 -3.12 -7.32 -17.20
C ASN A 168 -2.17 -7.34 -15.99
N PHE A 169 -0.86 -7.47 -16.27
CA PHE A 169 0.22 -7.34 -15.31
C PHE A 169 1.14 -6.16 -15.69
N ALA A 170 0.81 -4.99 -15.18
CA ALA A 170 1.73 -3.86 -15.17
C ALA A 170 2.87 -4.11 -14.16
N PRO A 171 4.08 -3.56 -14.38
CA PRO A 171 5.13 -3.57 -13.38
C PRO A 171 4.64 -2.89 -12.09
N TRP A 172 4.94 -3.47 -10.92
CA TRP A 172 4.56 -2.90 -9.62
C TRP A 172 5.16 -1.51 -9.36
N THR A 173 6.21 -1.13 -10.09
CA THR A 173 6.81 0.22 -10.06
C THR A 173 6.07 1.23 -10.91
N MET A 174 5.00 0.85 -11.60
CA MET A 174 4.23 1.78 -12.42
C MET A 174 3.63 2.89 -11.56
N PRO A 175 3.74 4.18 -11.97
CA PRO A 175 3.26 5.28 -11.15
C PRO A 175 1.81 5.13 -10.71
N VAL A 176 1.52 5.61 -9.50
CA VAL A 176 0.18 5.54 -8.89
C VAL A 176 -0.90 6.06 -9.85
N GLY A 177 -1.97 5.29 -10.00
CA GLY A 177 -3.05 5.56 -10.96
C GLY A 177 -2.82 4.92 -12.33
N LEU A 178 -1.61 5.00 -12.88
CA LEU A 178 -1.29 4.36 -14.17
C LEU A 178 -1.32 2.84 -14.04
N GLY A 179 -0.78 2.27 -12.95
CA GLY A 179 -0.87 0.84 -12.69
C GLY A 179 -2.31 0.33 -12.74
N ALA A 180 -3.24 1.04 -12.08
CA ALA A 180 -4.66 0.73 -12.10
C ALA A 180 -5.28 0.82 -13.51
N PHE A 181 -4.95 1.86 -14.27
CA PHE A 181 -5.40 2.03 -15.65
C PHE A 181 -4.95 0.87 -16.55
N PHE A 182 -3.67 0.49 -16.51
CA PHE A 182 -3.16 -0.58 -17.36
C PHE A 182 -3.64 -1.96 -16.92
N ASN A 183 -3.65 -2.23 -15.60
CA ASN A 183 -4.13 -3.49 -15.06
C ASN A 183 -5.62 -3.74 -15.32
N SER A 184 -6.42 -2.70 -15.53
CA SER A 184 -7.85 -2.75 -15.85
C SER A 184 -8.16 -2.70 -17.36
N ASN A 185 -7.14 -2.85 -18.21
CA ASN A 185 -7.25 -2.69 -19.66
C ASN A 185 -7.80 -1.32 -20.11
N GLY A 186 -7.34 -0.25 -19.46
CA GLY A 186 -7.62 1.13 -19.86
C GLY A 186 -8.84 1.76 -19.18
N SER A 187 -9.28 1.25 -18.03
CA SER A 187 -10.40 1.87 -17.30
C SER A 187 -9.99 3.19 -16.66
N ILE A 188 -10.66 4.27 -17.06
CA ILE A 188 -10.49 5.59 -16.45
C ILE A 188 -11.03 5.59 -15.00
N ALA A 189 -12.09 4.84 -14.74
CA ALA A 189 -12.62 4.69 -13.39
C ALA A 189 -11.60 4.05 -12.45
N ALA A 190 -10.86 3.03 -12.91
CA ALA A 190 -9.76 2.42 -12.17
C ALA A 190 -8.67 3.45 -11.80
N LEU A 191 -8.24 4.27 -12.76
CA LEU A 191 -7.28 5.35 -12.52
C LEU A 191 -7.78 6.31 -11.44
N ILE A 192 -9.02 6.80 -11.57
CA ILE A 192 -9.61 7.76 -10.64
C ILE A 192 -9.70 7.17 -9.23
N ILE A 193 -10.14 5.92 -9.10
CA ILE A 193 -10.27 5.27 -7.79
C ILE A 193 -8.92 5.07 -7.11
N ALA A 194 -7.85 4.76 -7.86
CA ALA A 194 -6.50 4.72 -7.28
C ALA A 194 -6.05 6.10 -6.75
N LEU A 195 -6.36 7.19 -7.46
CA LEU A 195 -6.07 8.55 -6.99
C LEU A 195 -6.94 8.95 -5.78
N VAL A 196 -8.20 8.52 -5.74
CA VAL A 196 -9.09 8.70 -4.58
C VAL A 196 -8.54 7.97 -3.36
N ASN A 197 -8.10 6.72 -3.52
CA ASN A 197 -7.45 5.96 -2.45
C ASN A 197 -6.18 6.67 -1.95
N LEU A 198 -5.36 7.21 -2.85
CA LEU A 198 -4.18 7.99 -2.50
C LEU A 198 -4.54 9.22 -1.66
N ALA A 199 -5.60 9.93 -2.04
CA ALA A 199 -6.11 11.09 -1.30
C ALA A 199 -6.65 10.68 0.09
N ILE A 200 -7.45 9.61 0.17
CA ILE A 200 -7.99 9.09 1.43
C ILE A 200 -6.85 8.70 2.38
N ALA A 201 -5.87 7.94 1.90
CA ALA A 201 -4.70 7.57 2.69
C ALA A 201 -3.90 8.80 3.13
N THR A 202 -3.83 9.85 2.29
CA THR A 202 -3.16 11.11 2.67
C THR A 202 -3.89 11.77 3.83
N LEU A 203 -5.22 11.87 3.75
CA LEU A 203 -6.05 12.42 4.82
C LEU A 203 -5.94 11.62 6.12
N ILE A 204 -5.84 10.29 6.04
CA ILE A 204 -5.63 9.43 7.21
C ILE A 204 -4.25 9.72 7.84
N TYR A 205 -3.20 9.91 7.05
CA TYR A 205 -1.85 10.21 7.58
C TYR A 205 -1.73 11.60 8.22
N LEU A 206 -2.48 12.61 7.76
CA LEU A 206 -2.38 14.00 8.26
C LEU A 206 -2.37 14.12 9.79
N PRO A 207 -3.35 13.60 10.55
CA PRO A 207 -3.34 13.72 12.01
C PRO A 207 -2.11 13.06 12.64
N PHE A 208 -1.64 11.93 12.11
CA PHE A 208 -0.50 11.21 12.67
C PHE A 208 0.82 11.92 12.37
N VAL A 209 0.95 12.60 11.22
CA VAL A 209 2.11 13.46 10.94
C VAL A 209 2.18 14.61 11.95
N ILE A 210 1.04 15.26 12.23
CA ILE A 210 0.98 16.35 13.20
C ILE A 210 1.36 15.84 14.61
N ILE A 211 0.80 14.71 15.02
CA ILE A 211 1.10 14.09 16.32
C ILE A 211 2.58 13.68 16.41
N ALA A 212 3.13 13.04 15.37
CA ALA A 212 4.52 12.62 15.32
C ALA A 212 5.48 13.82 15.38
N ASN A 213 5.17 14.90 14.66
CA ASN A 213 5.94 16.15 14.73
C ASN A 213 5.92 16.75 16.14
N LYS A 214 4.76 16.76 16.80
CA LYS A 214 4.64 17.26 18.18
C LYS A 214 5.43 16.40 19.16
N ALA A 215 5.31 15.07 19.05
CA ALA A 215 6.06 14.14 19.90
C ALA A 215 7.57 14.31 19.72
N GLN A 216 8.04 14.43 18.47
CA GLN A 216 9.47 14.61 18.20
C GLN A 216 10.00 15.95 18.73
N ASN A 217 9.24 17.05 18.61
CA ASN A 217 9.66 18.34 19.18
C ASN A 217 9.89 18.23 20.70
N ILE A 218 9.02 17.52 21.43
CA ILE A 218 9.15 17.35 22.88
C ILE A 218 10.39 16.53 23.21
N ILE A 219 10.65 15.44 22.46
CA ILE A 219 11.85 14.62 22.64
C ILE A 219 13.11 15.44 22.41
N ASP A 220 13.16 16.22 21.33
CA ASP A 220 14.30 17.08 20.99
C ASP A 220 14.54 18.16 22.08
N GLU A 221 13.47 18.70 22.68
CA GLU A 221 13.54 19.65 23.80
C GLU A 221 14.11 18.98 25.07
N ASP A 222 13.57 17.82 25.47
CA ASP A 222 14.01 17.07 26.66
C ASP A 222 15.49 16.63 26.55
N GLU A 223 15.91 16.12 25.38
CA GLU A 223 17.31 15.74 25.11
C GLU A 223 18.24 16.96 25.25
N SER A 224 17.82 18.12 24.75
CA SER A 224 18.61 19.35 24.86
C SER A 224 18.79 19.83 26.31
N GLU A 225 17.76 19.69 27.16
CA GLU A 225 17.84 20.02 28.58
C GLU A 225 18.77 19.06 29.34
N GLU A 226 18.70 17.77 29.04
CA GLU A 226 19.56 16.75 29.65
C GLU A 226 21.03 16.95 29.26
N ASP A 227 21.31 17.24 27.99
CA ASP A 227 22.65 17.53 27.49
C ASP A 227 23.26 18.76 28.18
N ILE A 228 22.48 19.84 28.33
CA ILE A 228 22.89 21.03 29.07
C ILE A 228 23.18 20.67 30.54
N ALA A 229 22.29 19.93 31.19
CA ALA A 229 22.45 19.53 32.59
C ALA A 229 23.71 18.66 32.80
N ASN A 230 24.02 17.76 31.87
CA ASN A 230 25.22 16.93 31.91
C ASN A 230 26.50 17.75 31.64
N ALA A 231 26.47 18.72 30.74
CA ALA A 231 27.59 19.62 30.49
C ALA A 231 27.94 20.52 31.70
N LEU A 232 26.98 20.77 32.60
CA LEU A 232 27.16 21.60 33.80
C LEU A 232 27.60 20.82 35.05
N LYS A 233 27.61 19.48 35.00
CA LYS A 233 28.16 18.64 36.08
C LYS A 233 29.69 18.61 35.98
N PHE A 234 30.35 19.56 36.64
CA PHE A 234 31.80 19.56 36.89
C PHE A 234 32.17 18.64 38.06
#